data_AF-A0A950ML44-F1
#
_entry.id   AF-A0A950ML44-F1
#
_cell.length_a   1.000
_cell.length_b   1.000
_cell.length_c   1.000
_cell.angle_alpha   90.00
_cell.angle_beta   90.00
_cell.angle_gamma   90.00
#
_symmetry.space_group_name_H-M   'P 1'
#
loop_
_entity.id
_entity.type
_entity.pdbx_description
1 polymer ?
#
loop_
_entity_poly.entity_id
_entity_poly.type
_entity_poly.pdbx_seq_one_letter_code
_entity_poly.pdbx_strand_id
1 'polypeptide(L)'
;MDMPVAAPAKKSSLSPGPSPASRARGAGMATREKGEHRVAAQPGFVLHSYPYKETSLIVDVFTRDYGRIPLVAKGAKRPNSKLRGVLQTFQPLSVSWSGKSEVRTLTSAEWVGGLLPLEKSALLCGFYLNELLVKLLAREDAHAALFDHYITTLNQLAHDEPAPIVLRKFERALLKETGVAGDFTRCNDSGKQVEPEQAYVVDPERGPRIARASDHWPAVSGKTLLDMEREDYGDAATQAQSKNLMRFLLAHHLGGMQLNTRQILIDLMQL
;
A
#
# COMPACT_ATOMS: atom_id res chain seq x y z
N MET A 1 22.78 62.48 -26.57
CA MET A 1 22.48 63.91 -26.45
C MET A 1 21.07 63.99 -25.91
N ASP A 2 20.78 64.38 -24.68
CA ASP A 2 21.57 65.04 -23.65
C ASP A 2 21.06 64.66 -22.26
N MET A 3 21.99 64.67 -21.30
CA MET A 3 21.74 64.69 -19.86
C MET A 3 21.07 66.02 -19.44
N PRO A 4 20.63 66.14 -18.18
CA PRO A 4 21.54 66.86 -17.28
C PRO A 4 21.69 66.23 -15.88
N VAL A 5 22.78 66.65 -15.28
CA VAL A 5 23.42 66.29 -14.02
C VAL A 5 23.11 67.33 -12.95
N ALA A 6 22.91 66.94 -11.68
CA ALA A 6 23.53 67.56 -10.48
C ALA A 6 23.09 66.90 -9.16
N ALA A 7 24.09 66.53 -8.33
CA ALA A 7 24.02 66.05 -6.93
C ALA A 7 24.12 67.26 -5.94
N PRO A 8 24.38 67.13 -4.60
CA PRO A 8 24.50 65.96 -3.70
C PRO A 8 23.89 66.09 -2.26
N ALA A 9 23.85 64.94 -1.57
CA ALA A 9 24.08 64.63 -0.14
C ALA A 9 23.61 65.55 1.02
N LYS A 10 22.90 64.95 2.00
CA LYS A 10 23.10 65.21 3.44
C LYS A 10 22.84 63.95 4.29
N LYS A 11 23.81 63.62 5.14
CA LYS A 11 23.79 62.59 6.20
C LYS A 11 23.23 63.18 7.50
N SER A 12 22.45 62.40 8.26
CA SER A 12 22.27 62.51 9.73
C SER A 12 21.68 61.18 10.24
N SER A 13 22.43 60.25 10.85
CA SER A 13 22.97 60.18 12.23
C SER A 13 21.91 60.11 13.35
N LEU A 14 21.77 58.89 13.92
CA LEU A 14 21.61 58.52 15.36
C LEU A 14 20.40 59.12 16.13
N SER A 15 19.55 58.43 16.90
CA SER A 15 19.60 57.13 17.63
C SER A 15 18.21 56.90 18.27
N PRO A 16 17.71 55.67 18.50
CA PRO A 16 16.62 55.42 19.46
C PRO A 16 17.15 54.97 20.83
N GLY A 17 16.47 55.42 21.89
CA GLY A 17 16.85 55.31 23.29
C GLY A 17 16.76 53.90 23.92
N PRO A 18 17.06 53.80 25.24
CA PRO A 18 17.37 52.55 25.90
C PRO A 18 16.11 51.83 26.38
N SER A 19 16.14 50.50 26.36
CA SER A 19 15.19 49.67 27.12
C SER A 19 15.98 48.65 27.95
N PRO A 20 15.73 48.54 29.26
CA PRO A 20 16.61 47.83 30.17
C PRO A 20 16.33 46.32 30.21
N ALA A 21 17.41 45.56 30.30
CA ALA A 21 17.40 44.19 30.78
C ALA A 21 17.22 44.16 32.32
N SER A 22 16.44 43.22 32.85
CA SER A 22 17.02 42.01 33.48
C SER A 22 16.07 41.31 34.46
N ARG A 23 15.94 40.00 34.22
CA ARG A 23 15.91 38.87 35.18
C ARG A 23 14.95 38.90 36.37
N ALA A 24 14.06 37.90 36.40
CA ALA A 24 13.94 37.03 37.56
C ALA A 24 13.75 35.55 37.14
N ARG A 25 14.49 34.68 37.82
CA ARG A 25 14.54 33.23 37.64
C ARG A 25 13.23 32.58 38.11
N GLY A 26 12.75 31.62 37.33
CA GLY A 26 11.81 30.59 37.78
C GLY A 26 12.26 29.24 37.25
N ALA A 27 12.87 28.43 38.12
CA ALA A 27 13.24 27.05 37.84
C ALA A 27 11.95 26.21 37.72
N GLY A 28 11.41 26.12 36.51
CA GLY A 28 10.43 25.11 36.14
C GLY A 28 11.16 23.82 35.81
N MET A 29 11.07 22.84 36.70
CA MET A 29 11.50 21.47 36.49
C MET A 29 10.95 20.98 35.15
N ALA A 30 11.82 20.88 34.14
CA ALA A 30 11.49 20.24 32.87
C ALA A 30 11.21 18.77 33.17
N THR A 31 9.94 18.44 33.36
CA THR A 31 9.42 17.10 33.30
C THR A 31 9.93 16.51 32.00
N ARG A 32 10.88 15.57 32.10
CA ARG A 32 11.30 14.73 30.99
C ARG A 32 10.03 14.15 30.36
N GLU A 33 9.67 14.59 29.17
CA GLU A 33 8.69 13.89 28.35
C GLU A 33 9.28 12.53 27.96
N LYS A 34 9.12 11.54 28.84
CA LYS A 34 9.13 10.12 28.47
C LYS A 34 7.81 9.83 27.74
N GLY A 35 7.61 10.46 26.58
CA GLY A 35 6.46 10.18 25.73
C GLY A 35 6.59 8.79 25.12
N GLU A 36 5.81 7.83 25.61
CA GLU A 36 5.58 6.58 24.88
C GLU A 36 5.14 6.93 23.45
N HIS A 37 5.80 6.34 22.45
CA HIS A 37 5.35 6.48 21.06
C HIS A 37 3.97 5.84 20.93
N ARG A 38 2.94 6.68 20.83
CA ARG A 38 1.54 6.27 20.75
C ARG A 38 0.96 6.76 19.43
N VAL A 39 0.28 5.85 18.75
CA VAL A 39 -0.45 6.12 17.52
C VAL A 39 -1.90 5.74 17.77
N ALA A 40 -2.83 6.63 17.41
CA ALA A 40 -4.24 6.49 17.72
C ALA A 40 -5.10 6.47 16.46
N ALA A 41 -6.17 5.69 16.52
CA ALA A 41 -7.31 5.68 15.61
C ALA A 41 -6.95 5.57 14.11
N GLN A 42 -5.94 4.78 13.77
CA GLN A 42 -5.50 4.60 12.39
C GLN A 42 -6.43 3.65 11.64
N PRO A 43 -6.84 3.98 10.41
CA PRO A 43 -7.51 3.02 9.54
C PRO A 43 -6.62 1.81 9.28
N GLY A 44 -7.16 0.61 9.44
CA GLY A 44 -6.41 -0.61 9.18
C GLY A 44 -7.27 -1.85 8.97
N PHE A 45 -6.64 -2.88 8.40
CA PHE A 45 -7.20 -4.21 8.21
C PHE A 45 -6.25 -5.25 8.76
N VAL A 46 -6.80 -6.26 9.46
CA VAL A 46 -6.02 -7.45 9.82
C VAL A 46 -5.73 -8.23 8.54
N LEU A 47 -4.44 -8.42 8.23
CA LEU A 47 -4.00 -9.29 7.13
C LEU A 47 -3.93 -10.74 7.59
N HIS A 48 -3.36 -10.95 8.77
CA HIS A 48 -3.12 -12.27 9.34
C HIS A 48 -3.04 -12.21 10.87
N SER A 49 -3.38 -13.30 11.55
CA SER A 49 -3.31 -13.41 13.00
C SER A 49 -2.84 -14.79 13.42
N TYR A 50 -1.98 -14.86 14.44
CA TYR A 50 -1.53 -16.14 15.01
C TYR A 50 -1.48 -16.12 16.54
N PRO A 51 -1.69 -17.27 17.20
CA PRO A 51 -1.60 -17.38 18.65
C PRO A 51 -0.24 -16.90 19.18
N TYR A 52 -0.26 -16.07 20.23
CA TYR A 52 0.93 -15.61 20.93
C TYR A 52 0.72 -15.69 22.44
N LYS A 53 1.50 -16.54 23.11
CA LYS A 53 1.27 -16.89 24.53
C LYS A 53 -0.15 -17.45 24.75
N GLU A 54 -0.49 -17.70 26.02
CA GLU A 54 -1.74 -18.33 26.39
C GLU A 54 -2.97 -17.51 25.97
N THR A 55 -2.96 -16.20 26.24
CA THR A 55 -4.16 -15.34 26.08
C THR A 55 -4.04 -14.27 25.00
N SER A 56 -2.93 -14.17 24.27
CA SER A 56 -2.68 -13.08 23.32
C SER A 56 -2.61 -13.57 21.87
N LEU A 57 -2.67 -12.63 20.93
CA LEU A 57 -2.43 -12.85 19.51
C LEU A 57 -1.32 -11.90 19.05
N ILE A 58 -0.57 -12.30 18.03
CA ILE A 58 0.07 -11.32 17.15
C ILE A 58 -0.83 -11.16 15.93
N VAL A 59 -1.13 -9.92 15.60
CA VAL A 59 -1.91 -9.54 14.42
C VAL A 59 -1.04 -8.68 13.52
N ASP A 60 -0.96 -9.04 12.25
CA ASP A 60 -0.32 -8.24 11.21
C ASP A 60 -1.38 -7.35 10.58
N VAL A 61 -1.23 -6.03 10.71
CA VAL A 61 -2.24 -5.05 10.32
C VAL A 61 -1.69 -4.19 9.19
N PHE A 62 -2.40 -4.12 8.07
CA PHE A 62 -2.13 -3.12 7.05
C PHE A 62 -2.85 -1.84 7.44
N THR A 63 -2.10 -0.77 7.66
CA THR A 63 -2.60 0.55 8.07
C THR A 63 -2.34 1.56 6.96
N ARG A 64 -3.22 2.54 6.83
CA ARG A 64 -3.16 3.51 5.74
C ARG A 64 -1.88 4.34 5.76
N ASP A 65 -1.55 4.89 6.92
CA ASP A 65 -0.51 5.91 7.06
C ASP A 65 0.81 5.39 7.65
N TYR A 66 0.83 4.13 8.11
CA TYR A 66 2.02 3.49 8.69
C TYR A 66 2.38 2.16 8.03
N GLY A 67 1.67 1.76 6.97
CA GLY A 67 1.95 0.52 6.27
C GLY A 67 1.64 -0.72 7.11
N ARG A 68 2.41 -1.78 6.89
CA ARG A 68 2.21 -3.05 7.59
C ARG A 68 2.88 -3.06 8.96
N ILE A 69 2.07 -3.16 10.02
CA ILE A 69 2.50 -3.12 11.41
C ILE A 69 2.09 -4.42 12.15
N PRO A 70 3.05 -5.17 12.71
CA PRO A 70 2.74 -6.29 13.58
C PRO A 70 2.46 -5.80 15.02
N LEU A 71 1.34 -6.24 15.58
CA LEU A 71 0.84 -5.82 16.88
C LEU A 71 0.57 -7.02 17.80
N VAL A 72 0.98 -6.93 19.06
CA VAL A 72 0.55 -7.85 20.12
C VAL A 72 -0.79 -7.40 20.68
N ALA A 73 -1.82 -8.21 20.48
CA ALA A 73 -3.15 -8.04 21.06
C ALA A 73 -3.23 -8.82 22.38
N LYS A 74 -2.89 -8.15 23.49
CA LYS A 74 -2.85 -8.77 24.82
C LYS A 74 -4.25 -9.16 25.30
N GLY A 75 -4.42 -10.40 25.75
CA GLY A 75 -5.70 -10.89 26.26
C GLY A 75 -6.78 -11.09 25.19
N ALA A 76 -6.45 -10.96 23.89
CA ALA A 76 -7.39 -11.09 22.79
C ALA A 76 -8.14 -12.44 22.75
N LYS A 77 -7.56 -13.51 23.29
CA LYS A 77 -8.18 -14.84 23.33
C LYS A 77 -9.16 -15.04 24.49
N ARG A 78 -9.22 -14.11 25.46
CA ARG A 78 -10.12 -14.24 26.63
C ARG A 78 -11.59 -14.17 26.18
N PRO A 79 -12.51 -14.95 26.79
CA PRO A 79 -13.92 -15.00 26.38
C PRO A 79 -14.59 -13.62 26.31
N ASN A 80 -14.32 -12.74 27.28
CA ASN A 80 -14.93 -11.41 27.39
C ASN A 80 -14.07 -10.29 26.79
N SER A 81 -13.07 -10.63 25.97
CA SER A 81 -12.20 -9.62 25.35
C SER A 81 -12.95 -8.86 24.26
N LYS A 82 -12.96 -7.52 24.36
CA LYS A 82 -13.47 -6.64 23.29
C LYS A 82 -12.73 -6.84 21.95
N LEU A 83 -11.47 -7.27 22.00
CA LEU A 83 -10.64 -7.51 20.81
C LEU A 83 -11.00 -8.82 20.08
N ARG A 84 -11.64 -9.77 20.76
CA ARG A 84 -11.87 -11.12 20.21
C ARG A 84 -12.79 -11.12 18.98
N GLY A 85 -13.80 -10.23 18.98
CA GLY A 85 -14.78 -10.15 17.90
C GLY A 85 -14.36 -9.29 16.71
N VAL A 86 -13.46 -8.32 16.93
CA VAL A 86 -13.10 -7.31 15.91
C VAL A 86 -11.80 -7.62 15.16
N LEU A 87 -10.93 -8.48 15.71
CA LEU A 87 -9.66 -8.85 15.05
C LEU A 87 -9.84 -9.93 13.98
N GLN A 88 -10.79 -9.72 13.07
CA GLN A 88 -11.04 -10.57 11.91
C GLN A 88 -10.50 -9.94 10.63
N THR A 89 -10.16 -10.77 9.65
CA THR A 89 -9.75 -10.30 8.32
C THR A 89 -10.90 -9.64 7.58
N PHE A 90 -10.58 -8.73 6.65
CA PHE A 90 -11.54 -8.04 5.76
C PHE A 90 -12.50 -7.06 6.46
N GLN A 91 -12.34 -6.83 7.76
CA GLN A 91 -13.10 -5.81 8.48
C GLN A 91 -12.32 -4.49 8.55
N PRO A 92 -12.94 -3.35 8.22
CA PRO A 92 -12.35 -2.04 8.44
C PRO A 92 -12.27 -1.74 9.94
N LEU A 93 -11.06 -1.45 10.42
CA LEU A 93 -10.80 -1.15 11.82
C LEU A 93 -10.21 0.25 11.99
N SER A 94 -10.53 0.87 13.12
CA SER A 94 -9.76 1.95 13.73
C SER A 94 -8.86 1.33 14.79
N VAL A 95 -7.55 1.32 14.55
CA VAL A 95 -6.55 0.67 15.41
C VAL A 95 -5.65 1.70 16.09
N SER A 96 -5.37 1.48 17.36
CA SER A 96 -4.41 2.27 18.13
C SER A 96 -3.35 1.36 18.74
N TRP A 97 -2.12 1.84 18.82
CA TRP A 97 -1.01 1.09 19.40
C TRP A 97 0.02 1.98 20.09
N SER A 98 0.87 1.33 20.88
CA SER A 98 1.98 1.97 21.59
C SER A 98 3.26 1.15 21.53
N GLY A 99 4.39 1.85 21.66
CA GLY A 99 5.73 1.26 21.70
C GLY A 99 6.56 1.55 20.44
N LYS A 100 7.86 1.28 20.55
CA LYS A 100 8.87 1.48 19.51
C LYS A 100 9.58 0.18 19.08
N SER A 101 9.17 -0.96 19.64
CA SER A 101 9.69 -2.27 19.26
C SER A 101 9.19 -2.69 17.88
N GLU A 102 9.88 -3.65 17.25
CA GLU A 102 9.45 -4.24 15.97
C GLU A 102 8.02 -4.79 16.01
N VAL A 103 7.61 -5.37 17.15
CA VAL A 103 6.21 -5.73 17.42
C VAL A 103 5.67 -4.81 18.51
N ARG A 104 4.65 -4.02 18.18
CA ARG A 104 4.08 -3.00 19.09
C ARG A 104 2.90 -3.56 19.88
N THR A 105 2.44 -2.86 20.92
CA THR A 105 1.27 -3.30 21.69
C THR A 105 0.01 -2.66 21.13
N LEU A 106 -0.96 -3.47 20.68
CA LEU A 106 -2.30 -3.00 20.34
C LEU A 106 -3.00 -2.49 21.61
N THR A 107 -3.46 -1.25 21.59
CA THR A 107 -4.16 -0.62 22.72
C THR A 107 -5.66 -0.57 22.51
N SER A 108 -6.13 -0.38 21.27
CA SER A 108 -7.55 -0.49 20.91
C SER A 108 -7.71 -0.92 19.46
N ALA A 109 -8.84 -1.57 19.17
CA ALA A 109 -9.32 -1.86 17.84
C ALA A 109 -10.84 -1.73 17.85
N GLU A 110 -11.39 -0.95 16.94
CA GLU A 110 -12.83 -0.69 16.83
C GLU A 110 -13.26 -0.94 15.39
N TRP A 111 -14.36 -1.66 15.20
CA TRP A 111 -14.94 -1.86 13.87
C TRP A 111 -15.62 -0.58 13.39
N VAL A 112 -15.27 -0.14 12.19
CA VAL A 112 -15.77 1.12 11.61
C VAL A 112 -17.02 0.90 10.74
N GLY A 113 -17.31 -0.34 10.35
CA GLY A 113 -18.39 -0.64 9.41
C GLY A 113 -18.04 -0.29 7.96
N GLY A 114 -19.05 -0.36 7.09
CA GLY A 114 -18.98 0.16 5.72
C GLY A 114 -18.59 -0.82 4.62
N LEU A 115 -18.20 -2.07 4.94
CA LEU A 115 -17.97 -3.12 3.94
C LEU A 115 -18.90 -4.31 4.17
N LEU A 116 -19.43 -4.86 3.07
CA LEU A 116 -20.11 -6.14 3.07
C LEU A 116 -19.11 -7.28 3.33
N PRO A 117 -19.50 -8.35 4.05
CA PRO A 117 -18.66 -9.53 4.22
C PRO A 117 -18.31 -10.18 2.88
N LEU A 118 -17.09 -10.73 2.77
CA LEU A 118 -16.73 -11.59 1.64
C LEU A 118 -17.30 -13.00 1.83
N GLU A 119 -17.90 -13.54 0.79
CA GLU A 119 -18.48 -14.89 0.80
C GLU A 119 -17.91 -15.76 -0.34
N LYS A 120 -18.06 -17.08 -0.21
CA LYS A 120 -17.75 -18.06 -1.28
C LYS A 120 -16.35 -17.85 -1.90
N SER A 121 -16.26 -17.71 -3.22
CA SER A 121 -15.00 -17.50 -3.96
C SER A 121 -14.36 -16.14 -3.68
N ALA A 122 -15.16 -15.11 -3.36
CA ALA A 122 -14.65 -13.79 -3.01
C ALA A 122 -13.81 -13.83 -1.72
N LEU A 123 -14.18 -14.69 -0.77
CA LEU A 123 -13.40 -14.89 0.46
C LEU A 123 -11.97 -15.38 0.17
N LEU A 124 -11.83 -16.35 -0.75
CA LEU A 124 -10.53 -16.85 -1.17
C LEU A 124 -9.72 -15.80 -1.93
N CYS A 125 -10.40 -14.99 -2.76
CA CYS A 125 -9.79 -13.84 -3.42
C CYS A 125 -9.23 -12.85 -2.37
N GLY A 126 -10.00 -12.54 -1.32
CA GLY A 126 -9.53 -11.71 -0.21
C GLY A 126 -8.28 -12.26 0.46
N PHE A 127 -8.22 -13.57 0.73
CA PHE A 127 -7.02 -14.18 1.32
C PHE A 127 -5.82 -14.12 0.39
N TYR A 128 -6.03 -14.27 -0.92
CA TYR A 128 -4.99 -14.08 -1.92
C TYR A 128 -4.41 -12.65 -1.89
N LEU A 129 -5.26 -11.62 -1.79
CA LEU A 129 -4.83 -10.23 -1.63
C LEU A 129 -3.99 -10.04 -0.36
N ASN A 130 -4.44 -10.59 0.78
CA ASN A 130 -3.70 -10.51 2.04
C ASN A 130 -2.33 -11.18 1.94
N GLU A 131 -2.26 -12.34 1.31
CA GLU A 131 -1.00 -13.07 1.13
C GLU A 131 -0.01 -12.30 0.28
N LEU A 132 -0.47 -11.66 -0.81
CA LEU A 132 0.35 -10.77 -1.62
C LEU A 132 0.91 -9.60 -0.79
N LEU A 133 0.05 -8.92 -0.03
CA LEU A 133 0.46 -7.80 0.83
C LEU A 133 1.51 -8.24 1.86
N VAL A 134 1.32 -9.38 2.52
CA VAL A 134 2.25 -9.92 3.52
C VAL A 134 3.63 -10.22 2.93
N LYS A 135 3.68 -10.67 1.67
CA LYS A 135 4.92 -11.11 1.01
C LYS A 135 5.66 -10.00 0.28
N LEU A 136 4.92 -9.04 -0.29
CA LEU A 136 5.49 -8.02 -1.17
C LEU A 136 5.66 -6.67 -0.48
N LEU A 137 4.94 -6.39 0.62
CA LEU A 137 5.14 -5.14 1.36
C LEU A 137 6.18 -5.26 2.46
N ALA A 138 7.08 -4.28 2.48
CA ALA A 138 7.92 -4.00 3.63
C ALA A 138 7.06 -3.62 4.85
N ARG A 139 7.59 -3.87 6.04
CA ARG A 139 6.96 -3.38 7.28
C ARG A 139 7.25 -1.91 7.45
N GLU A 140 6.28 -1.20 8.05
CA GLU A 140 6.41 0.23 8.36
C GLU A 140 6.60 1.15 7.15
N ASP A 141 6.25 0.66 5.95
CA ASP A 141 6.29 1.43 4.70
C ASP A 141 4.86 1.75 4.24
N ALA A 142 4.53 3.03 4.18
CA ALA A 142 3.16 3.50 4.00
C ALA A 142 2.78 3.57 2.51
N HIS A 143 1.72 2.86 2.14
CA HIS A 143 1.15 2.88 0.79
C HIS A 143 -0.32 3.28 0.84
N ALA A 144 -0.60 4.57 1.09
CA ALA A 144 -1.97 5.07 1.27
C ALA A 144 -2.86 4.85 0.05
N ALA A 145 -2.34 5.04 -1.17
CA ALA A 145 -3.08 4.77 -2.40
C ALA A 145 -3.40 3.28 -2.57
N LEU A 146 -2.45 2.39 -2.28
CA LEU A 146 -2.68 0.94 -2.26
C LEU A 146 -3.72 0.53 -1.21
N PHE A 147 -3.72 1.18 -0.05
CA PHE A 147 -4.72 0.95 1.00
C PHE A 147 -6.13 1.31 0.52
N ASP A 148 -6.29 2.46 -0.14
CA ASP A 148 -7.58 2.88 -0.70
C ASP A 148 -8.02 1.94 -1.85
N HIS A 149 -7.08 1.45 -2.67
CA HIS A 149 -7.33 0.41 -3.66
C HIS A 149 -7.71 -0.94 -3.03
N TYR A 150 -7.11 -1.34 -1.92
CA TYR A 150 -7.47 -2.55 -1.20
C TYR A 150 -8.93 -2.50 -0.73
N ILE A 151 -9.37 -1.38 -0.16
CA ILE A 151 -10.78 -1.16 0.23
C ILE A 151 -11.69 -1.31 -0.99
N THR A 152 -11.35 -0.65 -2.10
CA THR A 152 -12.14 -0.71 -3.34
C THR A 152 -12.24 -2.13 -3.87
N THR A 153 -11.14 -2.88 -3.83
CA THR A 153 -11.06 -4.27 -4.28
C THR A 153 -11.93 -5.18 -3.42
N LEU A 154 -11.86 -5.05 -2.08
CA LEU A 154 -12.74 -5.80 -1.18
C LEU A 154 -14.22 -5.48 -1.45
N ASN A 155 -14.55 -4.20 -1.63
CA ASN A 155 -15.92 -3.79 -1.91
C ASN A 155 -16.45 -4.36 -3.22
N GLN A 156 -15.65 -4.32 -4.30
CA GLN A 156 -16.00 -4.93 -5.59
C GLN A 156 -16.23 -6.43 -5.47
N LEU A 157 -15.32 -7.15 -4.79
CA LEU A 157 -15.47 -8.58 -4.55
C LEU A 157 -16.72 -8.92 -3.73
N ALA A 158 -17.08 -8.08 -2.76
CA ALA A 158 -18.28 -8.28 -1.95
C ALA A 158 -19.60 -8.01 -2.71
N HIS A 159 -19.52 -7.30 -3.85
CA HIS A 159 -20.66 -7.03 -4.73
C HIS A 159 -20.63 -7.90 -6.01
N ASP A 160 -19.95 -9.04 -5.96
CA ASP A 160 -19.88 -10.04 -7.04
C ASP A 160 -19.34 -9.49 -8.38
N GLU A 161 -18.53 -8.44 -8.35
CA GLU A 161 -17.81 -7.98 -9.54
C GLU A 161 -16.85 -9.08 -10.05
N PRO A 162 -16.58 -9.16 -11.37
CA PRO A 162 -15.76 -10.23 -11.93
C PRO A 162 -14.38 -10.32 -11.30
N ALA A 163 -14.18 -11.29 -10.41
CA ALA A 163 -12.95 -11.48 -9.65
C ALA A 163 -11.67 -11.47 -10.53
N PRO A 164 -11.63 -12.08 -11.73
CA PRO A 164 -10.44 -12.00 -12.58
C PRO A 164 -10.01 -10.56 -12.88
N ILE A 165 -10.96 -9.66 -13.15
CA ILE A 165 -10.71 -8.24 -13.45
C ILE A 165 -10.28 -7.50 -12.18
N VAL A 166 -11.06 -7.64 -11.11
CA VAL A 166 -10.82 -6.97 -9.82
C VAL A 166 -9.42 -7.31 -9.28
N LEU A 167 -9.02 -8.58 -9.37
CA LEU A 167 -7.69 -9.02 -8.97
C LEU A 167 -6.59 -8.43 -9.86
N ARG A 168 -6.79 -8.31 -11.19
CA ARG A 168 -5.77 -7.69 -12.07
C ARG A 168 -5.51 -6.23 -11.71
N LYS A 169 -6.58 -5.48 -11.44
CA LYS A 169 -6.49 -4.06 -11.03
C LYS A 169 -5.65 -3.92 -9.77
N PHE A 170 -5.96 -4.71 -8.74
CA PHE A 170 -5.22 -4.68 -7.48
C PHE A 170 -3.76 -5.09 -7.64
N GLU A 171 -3.46 -6.19 -8.32
CA GLU A 171 -2.09 -6.66 -8.47
C GLU A 171 -1.21 -5.66 -9.21
N ARG A 172 -1.75 -5.04 -10.26
CA ARG A 172 -1.04 -3.97 -10.98
C ARG A 172 -0.78 -2.79 -10.07
N ALA A 173 -1.78 -2.36 -9.29
CA ALA A 173 -1.61 -1.30 -8.31
C ALA A 173 -0.55 -1.65 -7.26
N LEU A 174 -0.54 -2.89 -6.77
CA LEU A 174 0.47 -3.38 -5.83
C LEU A 174 1.89 -3.27 -6.41
N LEU A 175 2.12 -3.79 -7.62
CA LEU A 175 3.45 -3.72 -8.23
C LEU A 175 3.88 -2.28 -8.55
N LYS A 176 2.93 -1.41 -8.92
CA LYS A 176 3.19 0.01 -9.17
C LYS A 176 3.59 0.73 -7.89
N GLU A 177 2.87 0.49 -6.80
CA GLU A 177 3.09 1.14 -5.50
C GLU A 177 4.36 0.66 -4.79
N THR A 178 4.78 -0.59 -5.02
CA THR A 178 6.09 -1.07 -4.54
C THR A 178 7.26 -0.65 -5.43
N GLY A 179 6.99 0.10 -6.51
CA GLY A 179 8.01 0.61 -7.42
C GLY A 179 8.66 -0.45 -8.32
N VAL A 180 8.06 -1.65 -8.41
CA VAL A 180 8.62 -2.76 -9.20
C VAL A 180 7.93 -2.92 -10.55
N ALA A 181 6.76 -2.32 -10.78
CA ALA A 181 6.19 -2.22 -12.12
C ALA A 181 6.70 -0.97 -12.83
N GLY A 182 7.28 -1.17 -14.02
CA GLY A 182 7.56 -0.08 -14.96
C GLY A 182 6.28 0.53 -15.57
N ASP A 183 6.40 1.74 -16.11
CA ASP A 183 5.34 2.40 -16.88
C ASP A 183 4.98 1.58 -18.12
N PHE A 184 3.74 1.09 -18.20
CA PHE A 184 3.27 0.27 -19.32
C PHE A 184 2.97 1.08 -20.59
N THR A 185 3.06 2.40 -20.54
CA THR A 185 2.80 3.27 -21.69
C THR A 185 4.03 3.54 -22.54
N ARG A 186 5.23 3.14 -22.09
CA ARG A 186 6.49 3.42 -22.79
C ARG A 186 7.33 2.17 -22.97
N CYS A 187 7.93 2.07 -24.15
CA CYS A 187 8.91 1.05 -24.46
C CYS A 187 10.25 1.40 -23.82
N ASN A 188 10.80 0.52 -22.99
CA ASN A 188 12.07 0.67 -22.31
C ASN A 188 13.25 0.83 -23.27
N ASP A 189 13.29 0.03 -24.35
CA ASP A 189 14.43 0.02 -25.28
C ASP A 189 14.52 1.33 -26.10
N SER A 190 13.38 1.91 -26.48
CA SER A 190 13.32 3.07 -27.39
C SER A 190 12.89 4.37 -26.73
N GLY A 191 12.33 4.32 -25.53
CA GLY A 191 11.68 5.44 -24.84
C GLY A 191 10.38 5.93 -25.51
N LYS A 192 9.94 5.34 -26.62
CA LYS A 192 8.73 5.73 -27.35
C LYS A 192 7.47 5.22 -26.65
N GLN A 193 6.32 5.79 -27.00
CA GLN A 193 5.02 5.27 -26.55
C GLN A 193 4.81 3.84 -27.06
N VAL A 194 4.08 3.06 -26.27
CA VAL A 194 3.59 1.74 -26.66
C VAL A 194 2.53 1.88 -27.75
N GLU A 195 2.70 1.12 -28.83
CA GLU A 195 1.78 1.11 -29.98
C GLU A 195 0.77 -0.04 -29.83
N PRO A 196 -0.55 0.20 -29.97
CA PRO A 196 -1.57 -0.79 -29.64
C PRO A 196 -1.44 -2.13 -30.39
N GLU A 197 -1.07 -2.07 -31.68
CA GLU A 197 -1.03 -3.20 -32.61
C GLU A 197 0.28 -4.01 -32.48
N GLN A 198 1.27 -3.47 -31.78
CA GLN A 198 2.59 -4.09 -31.65
C GLN A 198 2.62 -5.09 -30.48
N ALA A 199 3.42 -6.15 -30.61
CA ALA A 199 3.64 -7.13 -29.55
C ALA A 199 4.83 -6.75 -28.65
N TYR A 200 4.63 -6.91 -27.35
CA TYR A 200 5.59 -6.59 -26.29
C TYR A 200 5.78 -7.76 -25.33
N VAL A 201 6.96 -7.83 -24.73
CA VAL A 201 7.18 -8.54 -23.47
C VAL A 201 7.55 -7.52 -22.41
N VAL A 202 7.27 -7.82 -21.14
CA VAL A 202 7.59 -6.91 -20.03
C VAL A 202 8.73 -7.50 -19.23
N ASP A 203 9.84 -6.78 -19.20
CA ASP A 203 10.93 -7.05 -18.27
C ASP A 203 10.47 -6.66 -16.85
N PRO A 204 10.53 -7.56 -15.87
CA PRO A 204 10.09 -7.24 -14.51
C PRO A 204 10.80 -6.06 -13.87
N GLU A 205 12.03 -5.74 -14.28
CA GLU A 205 12.83 -4.65 -13.68
C GLU A 205 12.87 -3.40 -14.56
N ARG A 206 12.56 -3.53 -15.85
CA ARG A 206 12.74 -2.45 -16.84
C ARG A 206 11.46 -2.03 -17.55
N GLY A 207 10.40 -2.83 -17.48
CA GLY A 207 9.14 -2.55 -18.15
C GLY A 207 9.07 -3.08 -19.59
N PRO A 208 8.12 -2.57 -20.40
CA PRO A 208 7.82 -3.11 -21.72
C PRO A 208 8.96 -2.96 -22.72
N ARG A 209 9.20 -3.98 -23.54
CA ARG A 209 10.02 -3.89 -24.75
C ARG A 209 9.39 -4.68 -25.88
N ILE A 210 9.79 -4.39 -27.12
CA ILE A 210 9.30 -5.12 -28.30
C ILE A 210 9.62 -6.61 -28.13
N ALA A 211 8.61 -7.45 -28.40
CA ALA A 211 8.74 -8.89 -28.36
C ALA A 211 9.68 -9.38 -29.48
N ARG A 212 10.53 -10.35 -29.15
CA ARG A 212 11.49 -11.00 -30.05
C ARG A 212 11.12 -12.47 -30.18
N ALA A 213 11.43 -13.08 -31.33
CA ALA A 213 11.10 -14.49 -31.59
C ALA A 213 11.75 -15.48 -30.59
N SER A 214 12.85 -15.09 -29.95
CA SER A 214 13.56 -15.88 -28.93
C SER A 214 13.06 -15.69 -27.50
N ASP A 215 12.03 -14.86 -27.29
CA ASP A 215 11.51 -14.58 -25.95
C ASP A 215 10.73 -15.77 -25.40
N HIS A 216 10.95 -16.04 -24.11
CA HIS A 216 10.23 -17.07 -23.36
C HIS A 216 9.21 -16.47 -22.38
N TRP A 217 9.08 -15.14 -22.37
CA TRP A 217 8.14 -14.42 -21.51
C TRP A 217 6.78 -14.26 -22.20
N PRO A 218 5.69 -14.06 -21.45
CA PRO A 218 4.39 -13.84 -22.04
C PRO A 218 4.40 -12.60 -22.94
N ALA A 219 4.13 -12.81 -24.24
CA ALA A 219 3.91 -11.72 -25.17
C ALA A 219 2.48 -11.18 -25.03
N VAL A 220 2.34 -9.87 -25.04
CA VAL A 220 1.06 -9.15 -24.96
C VAL A 220 1.01 -8.08 -26.05
N SER A 221 -0.19 -7.69 -26.48
CA SER A 221 -0.34 -6.54 -27.37
C SER A 221 -0.09 -5.24 -26.60
N GLY A 222 0.34 -4.21 -27.30
CA GLY A 222 0.42 -2.86 -26.72
C GLY A 222 -0.94 -2.37 -26.27
N LYS A 223 -2.02 -2.77 -26.96
CA LYS A 223 -3.39 -2.48 -26.52
C LYS A 223 -3.63 -3.01 -25.11
N THR A 224 -3.26 -4.26 -24.83
CA THR A 224 -3.39 -4.84 -23.48
C THR A 224 -2.61 -4.03 -22.45
N LEU A 225 -1.40 -3.56 -22.75
CA LEU A 225 -0.62 -2.74 -21.82
C LEU A 225 -1.28 -1.39 -21.53
N LEU A 226 -1.83 -0.75 -22.56
CA LEU A 226 -2.51 0.55 -22.44
C LEU A 226 -3.86 0.44 -21.72
N ASP A 227 -4.65 -0.59 -22.04
CA ASP A 227 -5.86 -1.00 -21.32
C ASP A 227 -5.54 -1.30 -19.85
N MET A 228 -4.45 -2.06 -19.66
CA MET A 228 -3.62 -2.23 -18.48
C MET A 228 -3.62 -0.96 -17.64
N GLU A 229 -2.97 0.09 -18.16
CA GLU A 229 -2.74 1.38 -17.50
C GLU A 229 -4.05 2.13 -17.17
N ARG A 230 -5.07 1.97 -18.00
CA ARG A 230 -6.38 2.64 -17.85
C ARG A 230 -7.38 1.90 -16.96
N GLU A 231 -7.02 0.71 -16.48
CA GLU A 231 -7.93 -0.21 -15.78
C GLU A 231 -9.17 -0.62 -16.59
N ASP A 232 -9.05 -0.61 -17.91
CA ASP A 232 -10.10 -1.02 -18.83
C ASP A 232 -9.89 -2.48 -19.23
N TYR A 233 -10.68 -3.38 -18.64
CA TYR A 233 -10.63 -4.81 -18.94
C TYR A 233 -11.86 -5.27 -19.74
N GLY A 234 -12.50 -4.37 -20.50
CA GLY A 234 -13.66 -4.71 -21.32
C GLY A 234 -13.33 -5.71 -22.45
N ASP A 235 -12.07 -5.74 -22.91
CA ASP A 235 -11.61 -6.63 -23.97
C ASP A 235 -11.17 -8.02 -23.44
N ALA A 236 -11.62 -9.08 -24.11
CA ALA A 236 -11.31 -10.46 -23.71
C ALA A 236 -9.84 -10.84 -23.90
N ALA A 237 -9.17 -10.30 -24.93
CA ALA A 237 -7.73 -10.53 -25.13
C ALA A 237 -6.93 -9.82 -24.02
N THR A 238 -7.32 -8.61 -23.64
CA THR A 238 -6.74 -7.90 -22.48
C THR A 238 -6.87 -8.71 -21.20
N GLN A 239 -8.05 -9.29 -20.92
CA GLN A 239 -8.23 -10.14 -19.73
C GLN A 239 -7.31 -11.37 -19.75
N ALA A 240 -7.23 -12.08 -20.88
CA ALA A 240 -6.41 -13.28 -21.00
C ALA A 240 -4.90 -12.98 -20.92
N GLN A 241 -4.46 -11.96 -21.65
CA GLN A 241 -3.05 -11.55 -21.71
C GLN A 241 -2.57 -10.97 -20.37
N SER A 242 -3.35 -10.08 -19.75
CA SER A 242 -3.01 -9.49 -18.45
C SER A 242 -2.92 -10.54 -17.35
N LYS A 243 -3.77 -11.58 -17.35
CA LYS A 243 -3.68 -12.71 -16.42
C LYS A 243 -2.33 -13.43 -16.53
N ASN A 244 -1.87 -13.71 -17.75
CA ASN A 244 -0.61 -14.40 -17.97
C ASN A 244 0.59 -13.51 -17.64
N LEU A 245 0.55 -12.25 -18.06
CA LEU A 245 1.57 -11.26 -17.76
C LEU A 245 1.73 -11.06 -16.25
N MET A 246 0.65 -10.76 -15.54
CA MET A 246 0.71 -10.50 -14.10
C MET A 246 1.14 -11.73 -13.30
N ARG A 247 0.77 -12.94 -13.73
CA ARG A 247 1.29 -14.18 -13.14
C ARG A 247 2.81 -14.26 -13.25
N PHE A 248 3.36 -13.93 -14.42
CA PHE A 248 4.80 -13.92 -14.65
C PHE A 248 5.50 -12.86 -13.80
N LEU A 249 5.01 -11.62 -13.81
CA LEU A 249 5.58 -10.52 -13.04
C LEU A 249 5.56 -10.81 -11.53
N LEU A 250 4.41 -11.24 -10.99
CA LEU A 250 4.30 -11.60 -9.58
C LEU A 250 5.21 -12.77 -9.21
N ALA A 251 5.31 -13.80 -10.06
CA ALA A 251 6.20 -14.93 -9.80
C ALA A 251 7.67 -14.50 -9.71
N HIS A 252 8.10 -13.57 -10.57
CA HIS A 252 9.45 -13.00 -10.50
C HIS A 252 9.68 -12.26 -9.19
N HIS A 253 8.80 -11.32 -8.82
CA HIS A 253 8.97 -10.52 -7.58
C HIS A 253 8.77 -11.32 -6.29
N LEU A 254 8.03 -12.44 -6.35
CA LEU A 254 7.93 -13.38 -5.22
C LEU A 254 9.21 -14.20 -5.02
N GLY A 255 10.15 -14.21 -5.96
CA GLY A 255 11.47 -14.83 -5.78
C GLY A 255 11.43 -16.31 -5.37
N GLY A 256 10.43 -17.06 -5.85
CA GLY A 256 10.23 -18.47 -5.51
C GLY A 256 9.33 -18.74 -4.29
N MET A 257 8.84 -17.70 -3.60
CA MET A 257 7.83 -17.85 -2.55
C MET A 257 6.50 -18.37 -3.13
N GLN A 258 6.06 -19.55 -2.71
CA GLN A 258 4.79 -20.14 -3.14
C GLN A 258 3.61 -19.48 -2.46
N LEU A 259 2.57 -19.12 -3.22
CA LEU A 259 1.30 -18.62 -2.68
C LEU A 259 0.40 -19.78 -2.27
N ASN A 260 0.17 -19.93 -0.96
CA ASN A 260 -0.63 -21.02 -0.40
C ASN A 260 -2.10 -20.90 -0.83
N THR A 261 -2.63 -19.66 -0.88
CA THR A 261 -4.01 -19.38 -1.29
C THR A 261 -4.26 -19.69 -2.76
N ARG A 262 -3.24 -19.52 -3.60
CA ARG A 262 -3.33 -19.78 -5.04
C ARG A 262 -3.55 -21.26 -5.33
N GLN A 263 -2.86 -22.15 -4.61
CA GLN A 263 -3.06 -23.58 -4.77
C GLN A 263 -4.51 -23.97 -4.45
N ILE A 264 -5.04 -23.46 -3.34
CA ILE A 264 -6.42 -23.70 -2.90
C ILE A 264 -7.44 -23.13 -3.91
N LEU A 265 -7.18 -21.94 -4.48
CA LEU A 265 -8.03 -21.34 -5.51
C LEU A 265 -8.06 -22.18 -6.80
N ILE A 266 -6.92 -22.70 -7.24
CA ILE A 266 -6.85 -23.57 -8.42
C ILE A 266 -7.64 -24.85 -8.18
N ASP A 267 -7.47 -25.47 -7.01
CA ASP A 267 -8.13 -26.74 -6.66
C ASP A 267 -9.67 -26.59 -6.56
N LEU A 268 -10.16 -25.41 -6.13
CA LEU A 268 -11.59 -25.13 -5.99
C LEU A 268 -12.26 -24.60 -7.27
N MET A 269 -11.50 -23.95 -8.17
CA MET A 269 -12.02 -23.49 -9.47
C MET A 269 -11.96 -24.56 -10.56
N GLN A 270 -11.42 -25.74 -10.26
CA GLN A 270 -11.38 -26.92 -11.15
C GLN A 270 -12.45 -27.98 -10.81
N LEU A 271 -13.32 -27.71 -9.83
CA LEU A 271 -14.54 -28.46 -9.50
C LEU A 271 -15.79 -27.78 -10.09
#